data_AF-U1P3A3-F1
#
_entry.id   AF-U1P3A3-F1
#
_cell.length_a   1.000
_cell.length_b   1.000
_cell.length_c   1.000
_cell.angle_alpha   90.00
_cell.angle_beta   90.00
_cell.angle_gamma   90.00
#
_symmetry.space_group_name_H-M   'P 1'
#
loop_
_entity.id
_entity.type
_entity.pdbx_description
1 polymer ?
#
loop_
_entity_poly.entity_id
_entity_poly.type
_entity_poly.pdbx_seq_one_letter_code
_entity_poly.pdbx_strand_id
1 'polypeptide(L)'
;MIDIKTGDSALRITSLNNDLLVIDVDGWNKDETVVEPELHDTIPVDEVVSGRLKRLRVSASSLNLMSSEVELEEHVGETAVWTAAGYTIFESVSLPRATYRVTLQRDSLCVYAQFTEAVEMIKRPDETWVVSLAHPSQVSFAVRDTSDRPRGVVTAGSTPEEIARALSTLSAGLRTATPDRSFPSLRVHPPRIEIGDGTTIPASVRERIPKTSIELSVPASIEALLSVAPLAHYLCAEITVTDCSQPVLRAPPVGFERRLPPGPELSATVSEILERTFWLDCLVRNAGPHGVDLAAIDRARDAGFDAELDTLYAASPAERLQRYFEADFEPAAEVFPRWQTAAVVEPTVESIKSLPRLAFALARVYPSDGYAVSDESVGTGSTPPTEPPSMGPNGARVGCRVVSGAPSGPLTTTPSALHRFTRDADDGSFRVVLADSTDGRVDNTLADRPELTDAGIRVESKQAPTRAEFQAALADPPGLLYYAANNAGSGIECADETVSLTDLPSCVADVVILDMPDS
;
A
#
# COMPACT_ATOMS: atom_id res chain seq x y z
N MET A 1 5.54 15.80 8.28
CA MET A 1 6.82 15.65 7.58
C MET A 1 7.73 14.83 8.49
N ILE A 2 8.68 14.06 7.97
CA ILE A 2 9.76 13.54 8.84
C ILE A 2 10.51 14.74 9.41
N ASP A 3 10.87 14.67 10.68
CA ASP A 3 11.66 15.72 11.33
C ASP A 3 13.06 15.18 11.64
N ILE A 4 14.09 15.83 11.08
CA ILE A 4 15.49 15.50 11.33
C ILE A 4 16.11 16.63 12.16
N LYS A 5 16.33 16.36 13.45
CA LYS A 5 17.04 17.27 14.34
C LYS A 5 18.51 16.87 14.44
N THR A 6 19.38 17.76 13.97
CA THR A 6 20.84 17.61 14.07
C THR A 6 21.34 18.23 15.36
N GLY A 7 22.12 17.50 16.15
CA GLY A 7 22.96 18.03 17.23
C GLY A 7 24.42 17.62 17.07
N ASP A 8 25.30 18.17 17.90
CA ASP A 8 26.76 17.97 17.79
C ASP A 8 27.20 16.49 17.94
N SER A 9 26.39 15.68 18.62
CA SER A 9 26.70 14.27 18.92
C SER A 9 25.64 13.28 18.46
N ALA A 10 24.52 13.73 17.89
CA ALA A 10 23.42 12.84 17.49
C ALA A 10 22.54 13.46 16.41
N LEU A 11 22.06 12.62 15.51
CA LEU A 11 20.93 12.89 14.61
C LEU A 11 19.70 12.21 15.20
N ARG A 12 18.63 12.98 15.41
CA ARG A 12 17.33 12.47 15.86
C ARG A 12 16.35 12.56 14.70
N ILE A 13 15.87 11.41 14.25
CA ILE A 13 14.96 11.27 13.12
C ILE A 13 13.63 10.79 13.68
N THR A 14 12.60 11.60 13.53
CA THR A 14 11.25 11.27 13.99
C THR A 14 10.37 10.99 12.78
N SER A 15 9.80 9.78 12.72
CA SER A 15 8.83 9.37 11.70
C SER A 15 7.54 10.18 11.82
N LEU A 16 6.68 10.07 10.82
CA LEU A 16 5.39 10.75 10.84
C LEU A 16 4.42 10.16 11.87
N ASN A 17 4.70 8.97 12.41
CA ASN A 17 3.96 8.33 13.49
C ASN A 17 4.64 8.45 14.85
N ASN A 18 5.69 9.28 14.95
CA ASN A 18 6.52 9.49 16.14
C ASN A 18 7.45 8.33 16.52
N ASP A 19 7.75 7.42 15.59
CA ASP A 19 8.86 6.49 15.78
C ASP A 19 10.16 7.29 15.79
N LEU A 20 11.06 6.97 16.71
CA LEU A 20 12.29 7.73 16.90
C LEU A 20 13.51 6.85 16.62
N LEU A 21 14.28 7.26 15.62
CA LEU A 21 15.62 6.75 15.38
C LEU A 21 16.66 7.77 15.85
N VAL A 22 17.62 7.31 16.65
CA VAL A 22 18.77 8.10 17.07
C VAL A 22 20.03 7.51 16.47
N ILE A 23 20.76 8.32 15.72
CA ILE A 23 22.09 7.99 15.18
C ILE A 23 23.10 8.83 15.96
N ASP A 24 23.87 8.22 16.84
CA ASP A 24 24.97 8.90 17.52
C ASP A 24 26.10 9.13 16.53
N VAL A 25 26.65 10.33 16.50
CA VAL A 25 27.67 10.73 15.52
C VAL A 25 28.86 11.37 16.22
N ASP A 26 30.07 10.96 15.84
CA ASP A 26 31.31 11.56 16.34
C ASP A 26 31.84 12.57 15.30
N GLY A 27 31.94 13.84 15.71
CA GLY A 27 32.50 14.91 14.88
C GLY A 27 31.56 15.41 13.80
N TRP A 28 30.24 15.39 14.05
CA TRP A 28 29.23 15.89 13.11
C TRP A 28 29.40 17.39 12.87
N ASN A 29 29.49 17.77 11.60
CA ASN A 29 29.42 19.14 11.15
C ASN A 29 28.46 19.20 9.96
N LYS A 30 27.28 19.80 10.16
CA LYS A 30 26.23 19.88 9.13
C LYS A 30 26.71 20.73 7.96
N ASP A 31 26.57 20.22 6.75
CA ASP A 31 26.82 21.00 5.54
C ASP A 31 25.59 21.89 5.23
N GLU A 32 25.82 23.12 4.76
CA GLU A 32 24.73 24.00 4.30
C GLU A 32 24.11 23.49 2.99
N THR A 33 24.93 22.85 2.15
CA THR A 33 24.49 22.25 0.89
C THR A 33 24.20 20.78 1.11
N VAL A 34 22.97 20.36 0.83
CA VAL A 34 22.57 18.95 0.83
C VAL A 34 23.10 18.29 -0.44
N VAL A 35 23.76 17.15 -0.27
CA VAL A 35 24.16 16.26 -1.36
C VAL A 35 23.21 15.07 -1.32
N GLU A 36 22.31 14.95 -2.28
CA GLU A 36 21.43 13.79 -2.32
C GLU A 36 22.24 12.51 -2.62
N PRO A 37 22.02 11.43 -1.86
CA PRO A 37 22.68 10.16 -2.15
C PRO A 37 22.22 9.61 -3.51
N GLU A 38 23.14 9.00 -4.23
CA GLU A 38 22.88 8.29 -5.48
C GLU A 38 22.25 6.93 -5.15
N LEU A 39 20.91 6.90 -5.08
CA LEU A 39 20.16 5.69 -4.80
C LEU A 39 19.94 4.90 -6.11
N HIS A 40 20.45 3.67 -6.16
CA HIS A 40 20.39 2.73 -7.31
C HIS A 40 18.96 2.48 -7.86
N ASP A 41 17.92 2.76 -7.06
CA ASP A 41 16.52 2.58 -7.44
C ASP A 41 15.76 3.91 -7.52
N THR A 42 16.51 5.02 -7.42
CA THR A 42 15.99 6.39 -7.40
C THR A 42 14.74 6.56 -6.55
N ILE A 43 14.63 5.82 -5.44
CA ILE A 43 13.43 5.82 -4.60
C ILE A 43 13.31 7.22 -4.00
N PRO A 44 12.17 7.91 -4.21
CA PRO A 44 11.95 9.19 -3.56
C PRO A 44 12.02 9.04 -2.05
N VAL A 45 12.78 9.91 -1.41
CA VAL A 45 12.99 9.98 0.04
C VAL A 45 12.22 11.15 0.63
N ASP A 46 11.90 11.07 1.91
CA ASP A 46 11.11 12.09 2.59
C ASP A 46 11.94 13.33 2.93
N GLU A 47 13.18 13.13 3.38
CA GLU A 47 14.06 14.21 3.84
C GLU A 47 15.53 13.78 3.72
N VAL A 48 16.43 14.73 3.46
CA VAL A 48 17.87 14.47 3.33
C VAL A 48 18.66 15.47 4.17
N VAL A 49 19.67 14.98 4.90
CA VAL A 49 20.65 15.82 5.58
C VAL A 49 22.07 15.39 5.24
N SER A 50 22.95 16.36 4.99
CA SER A 50 24.37 16.11 4.73
C SER A 50 25.24 16.79 5.77
N GLY A 51 26.39 16.20 6.03
CA GLY A 51 27.39 16.74 6.92
C GLY A 51 28.61 15.84 6.99
N ARG A 52 29.64 16.30 7.69
CA ARG A 52 30.86 15.53 7.89
C ARG A 52 30.81 14.80 9.22
N LEU A 53 31.20 13.53 9.25
CA LEU A 53 31.41 12.77 10.49
C LEU A 53 32.61 11.83 10.36
N LYS A 54 33.14 11.38 11.50
CA LYS A 54 34.17 10.33 11.55
C LYS A 54 33.57 8.96 11.85
N ARG A 55 32.52 8.93 12.66
CA ARG A 55 31.90 7.68 13.10
C ARG A 55 30.42 7.90 13.35
N LEU A 56 29.63 6.88 13.08
CA LEU A 56 28.25 6.80 13.53
C LEU A 56 28.02 5.51 14.35
N ARG A 57 27.03 5.57 15.25
CA ARG A 57 26.52 4.42 15.99
C ARG A 57 24.99 4.44 15.94
N VAL A 58 24.41 3.28 15.68
CA VAL A 58 22.96 3.18 15.53
C VAL A 58 22.50 1.78 15.91
N SER A 59 21.41 1.69 16.66
CA SER A 59 20.70 0.43 16.87
C SER A 59 19.64 0.31 15.78
N ALA A 60 19.69 -0.75 14.99
CA ALA A 60 18.84 -0.98 13.82
C ALA A 60 18.53 -2.47 13.71
N SER A 61 17.32 -2.82 13.25
CA SER A 61 16.91 -4.22 13.07
C SER A 61 17.65 -4.87 11.90
N SER A 62 18.05 -4.07 10.91
CA SER A 62 18.98 -4.49 9.87
C SER A 62 19.83 -3.33 9.39
N LEU A 63 21.03 -3.68 8.92
CA LEU A 63 21.94 -2.79 8.23
C LEU A 63 22.43 -3.50 6.98
N ASN A 64 22.30 -2.86 5.82
CA ASN A 64 22.76 -3.39 4.55
C ASN A 64 23.81 -2.47 3.94
N LEU A 65 24.98 -3.00 3.57
CA LEU A 65 26.04 -2.22 2.92
C LEU A 65 26.15 -2.64 1.46
N MET A 66 26.31 -1.66 0.57
CA MET A 66 26.53 -1.89 -0.86
C MET A 66 27.61 -0.96 -1.41
N SER A 67 28.35 -1.43 -2.40
CA SER A 67 29.26 -0.64 -3.23
C SER A 67 29.28 -1.20 -4.65
N SER A 68 29.30 -0.34 -5.67
CA SER A 68 29.51 -0.76 -7.07
C SER A 68 30.99 -0.93 -7.43
N GLU A 69 31.89 -0.43 -6.59
CA GLU A 69 33.34 -0.43 -6.82
C GLU A 69 34.04 -1.63 -6.16
N VAL A 70 33.37 -2.28 -5.20
CA VAL A 70 33.94 -3.36 -4.39
C VAL A 70 33.01 -4.57 -4.44
N GLU A 71 33.47 -5.65 -5.08
CA GLU A 71 32.86 -6.97 -4.92
C GLU A 71 33.21 -7.52 -3.54
N LEU A 72 32.20 -7.88 -2.74
CA LEU A 72 32.39 -8.44 -1.40
C LEU A 72 32.19 -9.97 -1.49
N GLU A 73 33.17 -10.76 -1.07
CA GLU A 73 33.14 -12.23 -1.14
C GLU A 73 32.37 -12.87 0.03
N GLU A 74 31.69 -14.00 -0.24
CA GLU A 74 30.68 -14.68 0.57
C GLU A 74 31.13 -15.23 1.95
N HIS A 75 30.40 -14.94 3.04
CA HIS A 75 30.51 -15.59 4.37
C HIS A 75 29.18 -15.51 5.18
N VAL A 76 28.71 -16.54 5.90
CA VAL A 76 27.27 -16.71 6.32
C VAL A 76 26.94 -16.35 7.81
N GLY A 77 25.76 -15.74 8.10
CA GLY A 77 24.99 -15.71 9.39
C GLY A 77 24.56 -14.35 10.09
N GLU A 78 23.29 -13.87 9.98
CA GLU A 78 22.49 -12.71 10.56
C GLU A 78 22.52 -11.19 10.13
N THR A 79 23.24 -10.70 9.11
CA THR A 79 23.20 -9.29 8.65
C THR A 79 23.71 -9.19 7.23
N ALA A 80 22.86 -8.77 6.29
CA ALA A 80 23.14 -8.86 4.87
C ALA A 80 24.01 -7.70 4.34
N VAL A 81 25.01 -8.04 3.53
CA VAL A 81 25.61 -7.18 2.50
C VAL A 81 25.09 -7.69 1.15
N TRP A 82 24.59 -6.82 0.28
CA TRP A 82 24.14 -7.22 -1.06
C TRP A 82 25.29 -7.10 -2.06
N THR A 83 25.67 -8.22 -2.67
CA THR A 83 26.61 -8.29 -3.79
C THR A 83 25.96 -9.01 -4.95
N ALA A 84 26.54 -8.91 -6.15
CA ALA A 84 26.05 -9.60 -7.34
C ALA A 84 26.03 -11.15 -7.22
N ALA A 85 26.57 -11.72 -6.14
CA ALA A 85 26.76 -13.16 -5.96
C ALA A 85 25.92 -13.81 -4.83
N GLY A 86 25.39 -13.08 -3.85
CA GLY A 86 24.58 -13.70 -2.77
C GLY A 86 24.65 -13.01 -1.39
N TYR A 87 24.08 -13.66 -0.36
CA TYR A 87 23.93 -13.16 1.02
C TYR A 87 25.18 -13.40 1.89
N THR A 88 25.60 -12.42 2.70
CA THR A 88 26.83 -12.50 3.54
C THR A 88 26.75 -11.72 4.85
N ILE A 89 27.42 -12.16 5.93
CA ILE A 89 27.29 -11.72 7.31
C ILE A 89 28.64 -11.67 8.06
N PHE A 90 28.85 -10.63 8.88
CA PHE A 90 30.08 -10.35 9.61
C PHE A 90 29.83 -9.77 11.02
N GLU A 91 30.63 -10.17 12.01
CA GLU A 91 30.74 -9.45 13.30
C GLU A 91 31.53 -8.14 13.15
N SER A 92 32.53 -8.14 12.28
CA SER A 92 33.27 -6.95 11.87
C SER A 92 33.81 -7.09 10.45
N VAL A 93 33.88 -5.97 9.72
CA VAL A 93 34.45 -5.92 8.38
C VAL A 93 35.23 -4.61 8.19
N SER A 94 36.37 -4.70 7.51
CA SER A 94 37.19 -3.55 7.11
C SER A 94 37.28 -3.52 5.60
N LEU A 95 36.88 -2.40 5.00
CA LEU A 95 36.76 -2.24 3.56
C LEU A 95 37.60 -1.06 3.06
N PRO A 96 38.14 -1.14 1.83
CA PRO A 96 39.00 -0.10 1.27
C PRO A 96 38.21 1.17 0.99
N ARG A 97 38.88 2.22 0.50
CA ARG A 97 38.20 3.44 0.08
C ARG A 97 37.39 3.17 -1.19
N ALA A 98 36.08 3.32 -1.10
CA ALA A 98 35.13 3.30 -2.20
C ALA A 98 33.90 4.13 -1.82
N THR A 99 32.96 4.30 -2.75
CA THR A 99 31.64 4.83 -2.44
C THR A 99 30.77 3.71 -1.86
N TYR A 100 30.28 3.94 -0.65
CA TYR A 100 29.44 3.02 0.09
C TYR A 100 28.07 3.60 0.32
N ARG A 101 27.07 2.73 0.22
CA ARG A 101 25.70 2.99 0.64
C ARG A 101 25.34 2.04 1.77
N VAL A 102 24.91 2.61 2.89
CA VAL A 102 24.38 1.88 4.04
C VAL A 102 22.88 2.10 4.11
N THR A 103 22.09 1.04 4.08
CA THR A 103 20.66 1.06 4.33
C THR A 103 20.39 0.56 5.75
N LEU A 104 19.80 1.40 6.59
CA LEU A 104 19.43 1.10 7.96
C LEU A 104 17.91 0.98 8.05
N GLN A 105 17.40 -0.09 8.65
CA GLN A 105 15.98 -0.21 8.98
C GLN A 105 15.79 -0.19 10.50
N ARG A 106 14.86 0.63 10.98
CA ARG A 106 14.41 0.65 12.36
C ARG A 106 12.93 0.99 12.37
N ASP A 107 12.09 0.08 12.83
CA ASP A 107 10.64 0.26 12.84
C ASP A 107 10.15 0.66 11.42
N SER A 108 9.42 1.77 11.30
CA SER A 108 8.97 2.35 10.03
C SER A 108 10.03 3.17 9.29
N LEU A 109 11.19 3.44 9.90
CA LEU A 109 12.22 4.30 9.32
C LEU A 109 13.26 3.49 8.54
N CYS A 110 13.44 3.88 7.29
CA CYS A 110 14.48 3.41 6.39
C CYS A 110 15.45 4.56 6.12
N VAL A 111 16.71 4.43 6.51
CA VAL A 111 17.74 5.48 6.34
C VAL A 111 18.83 5.00 5.40
N TYR A 112 19.09 5.76 4.36
CA TYR A 112 20.18 5.55 3.42
C TYR A 112 21.31 6.52 3.77
N ALA A 113 22.45 6.01 4.22
CA ALA A 113 23.67 6.78 4.39
C ALA A 113 24.63 6.53 3.22
N GLN A 114 25.14 7.59 2.60
CA GLN A 114 26.16 7.50 1.54
C GLN A 114 27.42 8.24 1.93
N PHE A 115 28.58 7.63 1.66
CA PHE A 115 29.89 8.25 1.86
C PHE A 115 30.96 7.61 0.96
N THR A 116 32.06 8.31 0.73
CA THR A 116 33.21 7.80 -0.03
C THR A 116 34.47 7.81 0.84
N GLU A 117 34.72 6.72 1.56
CA GLU A 117 35.90 6.54 2.41
C GLU A 117 36.12 5.06 2.78
N ALA A 118 37.36 4.71 3.16
CA ALA A 118 37.64 3.43 3.80
C ALA A 118 36.89 3.30 5.14
N VAL A 119 36.30 2.14 5.39
CA VAL A 119 35.34 1.95 6.46
C VAL A 119 35.60 0.69 7.27
N GLU A 120 35.50 0.82 8.58
CA GLU A 120 35.43 -0.29 9.53
C GLU A 120 34.02 -0.35 10.12
N MET A 121 33.39 -1.52 10.04
CA MET A 121 32.04 -1.76 10.54
C MET A 121 32.05 -2.88 11.55
N ILE A 122 31.35 -2.70 12.67
CA ILE A 122 31.26 -3.68 13.75
C ILE A 122 29.79 -3.80 14.18
N LYS A 123 29.26 -5.03 14.21
CA LYS A 123 28.01 -5.37 14.89
C LYS A 123 28.33 -5.71 16.34
N ARG A 124 27.77 -4.97 17.30
CA ARG A 124 27.93 -5.28 18.72
C ARG A 124 26.86 -6.28 19.19
N PRO A 125 27.12 -7.02 20.29
CA PRO A 125 26.15 -7.97 20.85
C PRO A 125 24.84 -7.34 21.34
N ASP A 126 24.77 -6.02 21.47
CA ASP A 126 23.59 -5.25 21.86
C ASP A 126 22.80 -4.72 20.64
N GLU A 127 22.99 -5.33 19.47
CA GLU A 127 22.40 -4.93 18.18
C GLU A 127 22.76 -3.49 17.75
N THR A 128 23.84 -2.93 18.31
CA THR A 128 24.37 -1.62 17.88
C THR A 128 25.40 -1.79 16.77
N TRP A 129 25.18 -1.10 15.67
CA TRP A 129 26.12 -0.94 14.57
C TRP A 129 27.06 0.22 14.83
N VAL A 130 28.35 -0.01 14.65
CA VAL A 130 29.38 1.04 14.66
C VAL A 130 30.02 1.11 13.29
N VAL A 131 29.91 2.26 12.61
CA VAL A 131 30.53 2.51 11.31
C VAL A 131 31.57 3.61 11.49
N SER A 132 32.84 3.28 11.31
CA SER A 132 33.98 4.19 11.48
C SER A 132 34.66 4.46 10.15
N LEU A 133 34.75 5.73 9.77
CA LEU A 133 35.46 6.18 8.58
C LEU A 133 36.93 6.46 8.93
N ALA A 134 37.84 6.14 8.01
CA ALA A 134 39.27 6.38 8.20
C ALA A 134 39.57 7.87 8.53
N HIS A 135 38.86 8.78 7.87
CA HIS A 135 38.93 10.23 8.10
C HIS A 135 37.52 10.84 8.21
N PRO A 136 37.37 11.98 8.92
CA PRO A 136 36.13 12.75 8.88
C PRO A 136 35.74 13.09 7.43
N SER A 137 34.63 12.54 6.96
CA SER A 137 34.20 12.57 5.55
C SER A 137 32.76 13.01 5.43
N GLN A 138 32.39 13.52 4.25
CA GLN A 138 31.01 13.90 3.96
C GLN A 138 30.13 12.64 3.92
N VAL A 139 29.00 12.71 4.62
CA VAL A 139 27.98 11.67 4.70
C VAL A 139 26.63 12.32 4.48
N SER A 140 25.84 11.74 3.58
CA SER A 140 24.45 12.12 3.37
C SER A 140 23.53 11.06 3.93
N PHE A 141 22.57 11.47 4.76
CA PHE A 141 21.50 10.63 5.28
C PHE A 141 20.21 11.02 4.58
N ALA A 142 19.68 10.12 3.75
CA ALA A 142 18.34 10.23 3.22
C ALA A 142 17.39 9.32 4.00
N VAL A 143 16.25 9.85 4.41
CA VAL A 143 15.30 9.14 5.27
C VAL A 143 14.01 8.91 4.52
N ARG A 144 13.45 7.72 4.72
CA ARG A 144 12.12 7.35 4.28
C ARG A 144 11.34 6.75 5.43
N ASP A 145 10.09 7.17 5.58
CA ASP A 145 9.13 6.55 6.48
C ASP A 145 8.23 5.62 5.64
N THR A 146 8.34 4.33 5.92
CA THR A 146 7.63 3.22 5.29
C THR A 146 6.35 2.84 6.03
N SER A 147 5.87 3.66 6.97
CA SER A 147 4.65 3.37 7.71
C SER A 147 3.44 3.28 6.77
N ASP A 148 2.64 2.25 6.96
CA ASP A 148 1.35 2.04 6.30
C ASP A 148 0.15 2.37 7.20
N ARG A 149 0.39 3.07 8.33
CA ARG A 149 -0.66 3.47 9.28
C ARG A 149 -1.40 4.74 8.80
N PRO A 150 -2.74 4.84 9.01
CA PRO A 150 -3.50 6.05 8.71
C PRO A 150 -3.00 7.24 9.50
N ARG A 151 -2.88 8.37 8.82
CA ARG A 151 -2.44 9.61 9.45
C ARG A 151 -3.63 10.45 9.86
N GLY A 152 -4.13 10.20 11.06
CA GLY A 152 -5.25 10.92 11.64
C GLY A 152 -6.61 10.31 11.29
N VAL A 153 -7.62 10.80 11.99
CA VAL A 153 -8.99 10.31 11.92
C VAL A 153 -9.89 11.43 11.45
N VAL A 154 -10.66 11.16 10.40
CA VAL A 154 -11.73 12.01 9.89
C VAL A 154 -13.05 11.37 10.30
N THR A 155 -13.94 12.14 10.92
CA THR A 155 -15.30 11.69 11.17
C THR A 155 -16.18 12.14 10.02
N ALA A 156 -16.95 11.24 9.44
CA ALA A 156 -18.00 11.52 8.47
C ALA A 156 -19.37 11.40 9.15
N GLY A 157 -20.33 12.22 8.70
CA GLY A 157 -21.74 11.97 8.98
C GLY A 157 -22.30 10.84 8.10
N SER A 158 -23.61 10.64 8.15
CA SER A 158 -24.30 9.58 7.39
C SER A 158 -24.90 10.06 6.06
N THR A 159 -24.87 11.37 5.78
CA THR A 159 -25.38 11.90 4.51
C THR A 159 -24.34 11.78 3.38
N PRO A 160 -24.77 11.60 2.11
CA PRO A 160 -23.85 11.55 0.97
C PRO A 160 -22.90 12.75 0.88
N GLU A 161 -23.37 13.96 1.18
CA GLU A 161 -22.58 15.20 1.16
C GLU A 161 -21.46 15.17 2.19
N GLU A 162 -21.75 14.68 3.40
CA GLU A 162 -20.79 14.57 4.49
C GLU A 162 -19.76 13.48 4.23
N ILE A 163 -20.19 12.37 3.64
CA ILE A 163 -19.32 11.28 3.19
C ILE A 163 -18.40 11.77 2.06
N ALA A 164 -18.93 12.47 1.05
CA ALA A 164 -18.13 13.05 -0.03
C ALA A 164 -17.04 14.00 0.50
N ARG A 165 -17.38 14.84 1.49
CA ARG A 165 -16.42 15.73 2.14
C ARG A 165 -15.32 14.95 2.87
N ALA A 166 -15.65 13.85 3.54
CA ALA A 166 -14.66 12.98 4.18
C ALA A 166 -13.78 12.25 3.15
N LEU A 167 -14.36 11.72 2.07
CA LEU A 167 -13.64 11.01 1.01
C LEU A 167 -12.68 11.92 0.23
N SER A 168 -13.02 13.19 0.07
CA SER A 168 -12.13 14.20 -0.50
C SER A 168 -10.82 14.38 0.29
N THR A 169 -10.76 13.91 1.54
CA THR A 169 -9.55 13.98 2.39
C THR A 169 -8.61 12.79 2.22
N LEU A 170 -9.03 11.71 1.53
CA LEU A 170 -8.20 10.51 1.38
C LEU A 170 -6.84 10.83 0.74
N SER A 171 -6.81 11.80 -0.16
CA SER A 171 -5.64 12.32 -0.86
C SER A 171 -4.56 12.91 0.07
N ALA A 172 -4.87 13.16 1.35
CA ALA A 172 -3.88 13.48 2.37
C ALA A 172 -2.87 12.35 2.64
N GLY A 173 -3.12 11.15 2.10
CA GLY A 173 -2.15 10.05 2.03
C GLY A 173 -1.13 10.16 0.89
N LEU A 174 -1.30 11.10 -0.05
CA LEU A 174 -0.34 11.32 -1.12
C LEU A 174 0.68 12.39 -0.72
N ARG A 175 1.97 12.06 -0.85
CA ARG A 175 3.07 12.98 -0.51
C ARG A 175 3.33 14.05 -1.57
N THR A 176 2.84 13.83 -2.79
CA THR A 176 2.99 14.75 -3.92
C THR A 176 1.79 14.67 -4.87
N ALA A 177 1.62 15.70 -5.68
CA ALA A 177 0.71 15.72 -6.82
C ALA A 177 1.42 15.55 -8.17
N THR A 178 2.75 15.42 -8.19
CA THR A 178 3.54 15.10 -9.39
C THR A 178 3.29 13.65 -9.82
N PRO A 179 3.72 13.23 -11.03
CA PRO A 179 3.65 11.83 -11.47
C PRO A 179 4.34 10.85 -10.51
N ASP A 180 5.27 11.33 -9.69
CA ASP A 180 5.97 10.54 -8.68
C ASP A 180 5.02 9.94 -7.64
N ARG A 181 3.77 10.43 -7.51
CA ARG A 181 2.73 9.77 -6.69
C ARG A 181 2.46 8.32 -7.12
N SER A 182 2.90 7.89 -8.30
CA SER A 182 2.86 6.48 -8.72
C SER A 182 3.87 5.60 -7.95
N PHE A 183 4.96 6.17 -7.40
CA PHE A 183 5.86 5.44 -6.50
C PHE A 183 5.10 4.97 -5.26
N PRO A 184 5.21 3.68 -4.89
CA PRO A 184 4.68 3.20 -3.62
C PRO A 184 5.19 3.99 -2.41
N SER A 185 6.45 4.46 -2.43
CA SER A 185 7.03 5.26 -1.34
C SER A 185 6.43 6.67 -1.17
N LEU A 186 5.69 7.16 -2.17
CA LEU A 186 5.02 8.47 -2.12
C LEU A 186 3.51 8.37 -1.90
N ARG A 187 3.02 7.14 -1.71
CA ARG A 187 1.66 6.83 -1.29
C ARG A 187 1.75 6.24 0.11
N VAL A 188 1.33 7.02 1.10
CA VAL A 188 1.10 6.50 2.45
C VAL A 188 -0.39 6.26 2.65
N HIS A 189 -0.74 5.60 3.75
CA HIS A 189 -2.13 5.28 4.01
C HIS A 189 -2.97 6.57 4.19
N PRO A 190 -4.14 6.68 3.52
CA PRO A 190 -5.10 7.76 3.74
C PRO A 190 -5.53 7.88 5.21
N PRO A 191 -6.06 9.05 5.65
CA PRO A 191 -6.66 9.18 6.96
C PRO A 191 -7.79 8.15 7.16
N ARG A 192 -7.92 7.68 8.40
CA ARG A 192 -9.00 6.76 8.79
C ARG A 192 -10.32 7.51 8.77
N ILE A 193 -11.38 6.86 8.31
CA ILE A 193 -12.73 7.42 8.34
C ILE A 193 -13.53 6.70 9.43
N GLU A 194 -14.08 7.46 10.35
CA GLU A 194 -15.08 7.00 11.32
C GLU A 194 -16.45 7.57 10.96
N ILE A 195 -17.52 6.85 11.29
CA ILE A 195 -18.89 7.32 11.11
C ILE A 195 -19.38 7.86 12.46
N GLY A 196 -19.94 9.08 12.44
CA GLY A 196 -20.51 9.74 13.61
C GLY A 196 -21.64 10.69 13.24
N ASP A 197 -21.97 11.62 14.13
CA ASP A 197 -23.14 12.51 13.98
C ASP A 197 -22.91 13.68 13.01
N GLY A 198 -21.72 13.82 12.42
CA GLY A 198 -21.40 14.86 11.44
C GLY A 198 -19.95 14.88 11.00
N THR A 199 -19.62 15.68 9.99
CA THR A 199 -18.25 15.72 9.47
C THR A 199 -17.28 16.52 10.35
N THR A 200 -16.21 15.89 10.82
CA THR A 200 -15.07 16.56 11.47
C THR A 200 -13.76 16.17 10.77
N ILE A 201 -13.05 17.16 10.22
CA ILE A 201 -11.76 16.96 9.55
C ILE A 201 -10.69 17.72 10.33
N PRO A 202 -9.67 17.06 10.92
CA PRO A 202 -8.58 17.74 11.61
C PRO A 202 -7.79 18.68 10.70
N ALA A 203 -7.29 19.80 11.23
CA ALA A 203 -6.46 20.75 10.46
C ALA A 203 -5.21 20.06 9.87
N SER A 204 -4.57 19.17 10.64
CA SER A 204 -3.42 18.39 10.21
C SER A 204 -3.70 17.49 9.01
N VAL A 205 -4.95 17.03 8.81
CA VAL A 205 -5.35 16.29 7.60
C VAL A 205 -5.52 17.25 6.43
N ARG A 206 -6.22 18.37 6.62
CA ARG A 206 -6.49 19.36 5.56
C ARG A 206 -5.20 19.94 4.98
N GLU A 207 -4.23 20.25 5.83
CA GLU A 207 -2.94 20.83 5.45
C GLU A 207 -2.10 19.91 4.56
N ARG A 208 -2.34 18.60 4.61
CA ARG A 208 -1.62 17.61 3.79
C ARG A 208 -2.27 17.32 2.44
N ILE A 209 -3.50 17.79 2.20
CA ILE A 209 -4.19 17.51 0.93
C ILE A 209 -3.49 18.29 -0.19
N PRO A 210 -2.96 17.62 -1.22
CA PRO A 210 -2.36 18.30 -2.36
C PRO A 210 -3.42 19.09 -3.14
N LYS A 211 -3.08 20.32 -3.55
CA LYS A 211 -4.00 21.20 -4.30
C LYS A 211 -3.88 20.91 -5.80
N THR A 212 -4.90 20.31 -6.40
CA THR A 212 -4.89 19.94 -7.83
C THR A 212 -5.97 20.61 -8.66
N SER A 213 -6.99 21.23 -8.03
CA SER A 213 -8.15 21.83 -8.70
C SER A 213 -8.90 20.86 -9.63
N ILE A 214 -8.83 19.57 -9.31
CA ILE A 214 -9.62 18.53 -9.96
C ILE A 214 -10.86 18.30 -9.11
N GLU A 215 -12.02 18.22 -9.75
CA GLU A 215 -13.32 18.11 -9.09
C GLU A 215 -14.09 16.94 -9.69
N LEU A 216 -14.85 16.24 -8.84
CA LEU A 216 -15.72 15.15 -9.23
C LEU A 216 -17.11 15.36 -8.66
N SER A 217 -18.03 15.80 -9.51
CA SER A 217 -19.44 15.94 -9.14
C SER A 217 -20.15 14.60 -9.30
N VAL A 218 -20.89 14.16 -8.28
CA VAL A 218 -21.59 12.87 -8.25
C VAL A 218 -23.04 13.04 -7.75
N PRO A 219 -23.97 12.13 -8.09
CA PRO A 219 -25.29 12.10 -7.48
C PRO A 219 -25.21 11.73 -5.99
N ALA A 220 -26.27 12.02 -5.24
CA ALA A 220 -26.41 11.67 -3.82
C ALA A 220 -26.65 10.15 -3.63
N SER A 221 -25.61 9.34 -3.84
CA SER A 221 -25.66 7.87 -3.82
C SER A 221 -24.39 7.30 -3.17
N ILE A 222 -24.57 6.33 -2.26
CA ILE A 222 -23.45 5.64 -1.61
C ILE A 222 -22.68 4.80 -2.62
N GLU A 223 -23.39 4.17 -3.56
CA GLU A 223 -22.81 3.42 -4.68
C GLU A 223 -21.85 4.31 -5.47
N ALA A 224 -22.30 5.50 -5.87
CA ALA A 224 -21.45 6.44 -6.60
C ALA A 224 -20.21 6.83 -5.78
N LEU A 225 -20.38 7.11 -4.48
CA LEU A 225 -19.27 7.48 -3.59
C LEU A 225 -18.26 6.34 -3.39
N LEU A 226 -18.73 5.09 -3.26
CA LEU A 226 -17.87 3.90 -3.21
C LEU A 226 -17.03 3.76 -4.49
N SER A 227 -17.68 3.85 -5.65
CA SER A 227 -17.02 3.68 -6.95
C SER A 227 -15.95 4.73 -7.19
N VAL A 228 -16.22 6.01 -6.88
CA VAL A 228 -15.32 7.11 -7.24
C VAL A 228 -14.15 7.31 -6.27
N ALA A 229 -14.23 6.79 -5.05
CA ALA A 229 -13.27 7.10 -3.99
C ALA A 229 -11.80 6.78 -4.34
N PRO A 230 -11.45 5.64 -4.96
CA PRO A 230 -10.07 5.36 -5.36
C PRO A 230 -9.54 6.34 -6.42
N LEU A 231 -10.37 6.69 -7.41
CA LEU A 231 -10.01 7.67 -8.44
C LEU A 231 -9.82 9.06 -7.83
N ALA A 232 -10.75 9.50 -6.99
CA ALA A 232 -10.68 10.79 -6.33
C ALA A 232 -9.44 10.90 -5.41
N HIS A 233 -9.13 9.84 -4.66
CA HIS A 233 -7.90 9.75 -3.87
C HIS A 233 -6.66 9.95 -4.76
N TYR A 234 -6.54 9.21 -5.87
CA TYR A 234 -5.35 9.27 -6.71
C TYR A 234 -5.20 10.61 -7.44
N LEU A 235 -6.29 11.18 -7.94
CA LEU A 235 -6.30 12.48 -8.60
C LEU A 235 -6.20 13.68 -7.65
N CYS A 236 -6.29 13.44 -6.34
CA CYS A 236 -6.53 14.47 -5.33
C CYS A 236 -7.80 15.29 -5.63
N ALA A 237 -8.85 14.66 -6.15
CA ALA A 237 -10.06 15.34 -6.57
C ALA A 237 -10.98 15.67 -5.38
N GLU A 238 -11.60 16.85 -5.41
CA GLU A 238 -12.69 17.19 -4.51
C GLU A 238 -13.99 16.56 -5.00
N ILE A 239 -14.65 15.79 -4.13
CA ILE A 239 -15.92 15.15 -4.44
C ILE A 239 -17.05 16.06 -3.95
N THR A 240 -17.95 16.43 -4.86
CA THR A 240 -19.14 17.21 -4.53
C THR A 240 -20.40 16.45 -4.92
N VAL A 241 -21.33 16.33 -3.97
CA VAL A 241 -22.66 15.78 -4.27
C VAL A 241 -23.53 16.88 -4.87
N THR A 242 -24.16 16.57 -6.00
CA THR A 242 -25.04 17.48 -6.73
C THR A 242 -26.30 16.75 -7.21
N ASP A 243 -27.26 17.48 -7.77
CA ASP A 243 -28.46 16.93 -8.40
C ASP A 243 -28.22 16.39 -9.83
N CYS A 244 -26.94 16.18 -10.19
CA CYS A 244 -26.58 15.69 -11.51
C CYS A 244 -27.14 14.28 -11.78
N SER A 245 -27.66 14.06 -12.98
CA SER A 245 -28.06 12.72 -13.44
C SER A 245 -26.87 11.86 -13.88
N GLN A 246 -25.72 12.48 -14.14
CA GLN A 246 -24.47 11.83 -14.54
C GLN A 246 -23.30 12.46 -13.79
N PRO A 247 -22.38 11.64 -13.24
CA PRO A 247 -21.17 12.17 -12.65
C PRO A 247 -20.31 12.94 -13.65
N VAL A 248 -19.57 13.94 -13.19
CA VAL A 248 -18.74 14.78 -14.04
C VAL A 248 -17.37 15.00 -13.40
N LEU A 249 -16.31 14.60 -14.11
CA LEU A 249 -14.93 14.90 -13.77
C LEU A 249 -14.53 16.22 -14.43
N ARG A 250 -13.99 17.16 -13.66
CA ARG A 250 -13.63 18.52 -14.12
C ARG A 250 -12.22 18.87 -13.69
N ALA A 251 -11.55 19.67 -14.51
CA ALA A 251 -10.38 20.45 -14.11
C ALA A 251 -10.54 21.88 -14.65
N PRO A 252 -11.24 22.76 -13.91
CA PRO A 252 -11.62 24.09 -14.37
C PRO A 252 -10.47 24.97 -14.90
N PRO A 253 -9.25 24.98 -14.31
CA PRO A 253 -8.14 25.82 -14.79
C PRO A 253 -7.76 25.60 -16.26
N VAL A 254 -8.02 24.42 -16.80
CA VAL A 254 -7.71 24.03 -18.19
C VAL A 254 -8.97 23.81 -19.03
N GLY A 255 -10.15 24.10 -18.48
CA GLY A 255 -11.43 23.92 -19.18
C GLY A 255 -11.79 22.45 -19.47
N PHE A 256 -11.17 21.49 -18.78
CA PHE A 256 -11.46 20.07 -18.97
C PHE A 256 -12.76 19.67 -18.26
N GLU A 257 -13.62 18.97 -18.98
CA GLU A 257 -14.87 18.40 -18.47
C GLU A 257 -15.13 17.05 -19.15
N ARG A 258 -15.40 16.02 -18.36
CA ARG A 258 -15.80 14.70 -18.84
C ARG A 258 -17.03 14.21 -18.07
N ARG A 259 -18.13 13.99 -18.79
CA ARG A 259 -19.29 13.26 -18.25
C ARG A 259 -18.98 11.77 -18.20
N LEU A 260 -19.35 11.13 -17.09
CA LEU A 260 -19.17 9.71 -16.85
C LEU A 260 -20.54 9.02 -16.90
N PRO A 261 -20.60 7.75 -17.32
CA PRO A 261 -21.86 7.02 -17.29
C PRO A 261 -22.34 6.85 -15.85
N PRO A 262 -23.66 6.97 -15.59
CA PRO A 262 -24.22 6.76 -14.26
C PRO A 262 -24.43 5.27 -13.96
N GLY A 263 -24.78 4.96 -12.72
CA GLY A 263 -25.19 3.60 -12.34
C GLY A 263 -24.04 2.59 -12.39
N PRO A 264 -24.30 1.31 -12.72
CA PRO A 264 -23.30 0.25 -12.66
C PRO A 264 -22.04 0.48 -13.52
N GLU A 265 -22.17 1.15 -14.66
CA GLU A 265 -21.07 1.46 -15.59
C GLU A 265 -20.06 2.46 -15.02
N LEU A 266 -20.46 3.24 -13.99
CA LEU A 266 -19.59 4.22 -13.34
C LEU A 266 -18.32 3.55 -12.80
N SER A 267 -18.47 2.43 -12.09
CA SER A 267 -17.37 1.71 -11.43
C SER A 267 -16.30 1.25 -12.42
N ALA A 268 -16.73 0.74 -13.57
CA ALA A 268 -15.82 0.32 -14.63
C ALA A 268 -15.09 1.53 -15.23
N THR A 269 -15.82 2.61 -15.51
CA THR A 269 -15.26 3.82 -16.13
C THR A 269 -14.23 4.51 -15.23
N VAL A 270 -14.53 4.67 -13.93
CA VAL A 270 -13.60 5.33 -12.99
C VAL A 270 -12.38 4.48 -12.69
N SER A 271 -12.54 3.15 -12.70
CA SER A 271 -11.42 2.21 -12.60
C SER A 271 -10.51 2.34 -13.82
N GLU A 272 -11.05 2.35 -15.04
CA GLU A 272 -10.28 2.54 -16.27
C GLU A 272 -9.50 3.86 -16.27
N ILE A 273 -10.14 4.97 -15.85
CA ILE A 273 -9.48 6.28 -15.74
C ILE A 273 -8.34 6.22 -14.72
N LEU A 274 -8.57 5.61 -13.54
CA LEU A 274 -7.54 5.46 -12.50
C LEU A 274 -6.34 4.68 -13.02
N GLU A 275 -6.63 3.54 -13.64
CA GLU A 275 -5.66 2.59 -14.20
C GLU A 275 -4.78 3.24 -15.26
N ARG A 276 -5.41 3.87 -16.25
CA ARG A 276 -4.74 4.61 -17.31
C ARG A 276 -3.90 5.76 -16.74
N THR A 277 -4.45 6.55 -15.82
CA THR A 277 -3.74 7.69 -15.23
C THR A 277 -2.53 7.22 -14.41
N PHE A 278 -2.66 6.14 -13.64
CA PHE A 278 -1.57 5.57 -12.86
C PHE A 278 -0.44 5.02 -13.75
N TRP A 279 -0.79 4.32 -14.83
CA TRP A 279 0.17 3.80 -15.77
C TRP A 279 0.90 4.92 -16.53
N LEU A 280 0.18 5.95 -16.97
CA LEU A 280 0.79 7.11 -17.60
C LEU A 280 1.69 7.87 -16.61
N ASP A 281 1.28 8.06 -15.36
CA ASP A 281 2.15 8.63 -14.32
C ASP A 281 3.40 7.76 -14.08
N CYS A 282 3.29 6.43 -14.15
CA CYS A 282 4.44 5.51 -14.07
C CYS A 282 5.45 5.70 -15.22
N LEU A 283 4.99 6.11 -16.40
CA LEU A 283 5.84 6.42 -17.55
C LEU A 283 6.44 7.81 -17.41
N VAL A 284 5.60 8.82 -17.19
CA VAL A 284 5.98 10.24 -17.10
C VAL A 284 6.99 10.49 -15.96
N ARG A 285 6.87 9.81 -14.82
CA ARG A 285 7.85 9.95 -13.72
C ARG A 285 9.29 9.61 -14.12
N ASN A 286 9.52 8.88 -15.22
CA ASN A 286 10.88 8.56 -15.66
C ASN A 286 11.61 9.74 -16.31
N ALA A 287 10.89 10.77 -16.73
CA ALA A 287 11.47 12.07 -17.06
C ALA A 287 11.88 12.88 -15.82
N GLY A 288 11.42 12.45 -14.63
CA GLY A 288 11.76 13.08 -13.36
C GLY A 288 13.15 12.72 -12.84
N PRO A 289 13.55 13.31 -11.70
CA PRO A 289 14.85 13.06 -11.05
C PRO A 289 14.99 11.60 -10.57
N HIS A 290 13.90 10.85 -10.60
CA HIS A 290 13.81 9.48 -10.12
C HIS A 290 13.53 8.44 -11.21
N GLY A 291 13.92 8.71 -12.46
CA GLY A 291 13.79 7.72 -13.52
C GLY A 291 14.62 6.46 -13.27
N VAL A 292 14.07 5.29 -13.61
CA VAL A 292 14.73 3.97 -13.44
C VAL A 292 14.91 3.23 -14.77
N ASP A 293 14.75 3.93 -15.90
CA ASP A 293 14.78 3.35 -17.25
C ASP A 293 13.95 2.06 -17.37
N LEU A 294 12.63 2.17 -17.11
CA LEU A 294 11.73 1.02 -17.18
C LEU A 294 11.75 0.46 -18.61
N ALA A 295 12.00 -0.84 -18.76
CA ALA A 295 11.88 -1.55 -20.05
C ALA A 295 10.48 -1.47 -20.70
N ALA A 296 9.47 -1.03 -19.95
CA ALA A 296 8.13 -0.73 -20.45
C ALA A 296 8.01 0.64 -21.11
N ILE A 297 8.95 1.58 -20.83
CA ILE A 297 9.00 2.90 -21.47
C ILE A 297 9.20 2.73 -22.97
N ASP A 298 10.17 1.92 -23.42
CA ASP A 298 10.41 1.75 -24.85
C ASP A 298 9.16 1.21 -25.58
N ARG A 299 8.44 0.26 -24.97
CA ARG A 299 7.17 -0.24 -25.52
C ARG A 299 6.03 0.78 -25.48
N ALA A 300 6.01 1.66 -24.49
CA ALA A 300 5.04 2.75 -24.43
C ALA A 300 5.40 3.93 -25.36
N ARG A 301 6.70 4.19 -25.57
CA ARG A 301 7.21 5.15 -26.57
C ARG A 301 6.83 4.72 -27.97
N ASP A 302 6.99 3.43 -28.28
CA ASP A 302 6.56 2.83 -29.54
C ASP A 302 5.04 2.97 -29.77
N ALA A 303 4.25 3.06 -28.69
CA ALA A 303 2.81 3.31 -28.69
C ALA A 303 2.43 4.81 -28.80
N GLY A 304 3.40 5.71 -28.95
CA GLY A 304 3.18 7.13 -29.24
C GLY A 304 3.31 8.10 -28.06
N PHE A 305 3.83 7.65 -26.91
CA PHE A 305 3.87 8.47 -25.67
C PHE A 305 5.20 9.24 -25.44
N ASP A 306 6.16 9.21 -26.37
CA ASP A 306 7.53 9.69 -26.11
C ASP A 306 7.69 11.23 -26.13
N ALA A 307 7.01 11.92 -27.05
CA ALA A 307 7.36 13.29 -27.43
C ALA A 307 7.08 14.39 -26.37
N GLU A 308 6.51 14.04 -25.22
CA GLU A 308 6.05 15.01 -24.22
C GLU A 308 6.36 14.66 -22.77
N LEU A 309 7.15 13.61 -22.48
CA LEU A 309 7.33 13.13 -21.11
C LEU A 309 7.88 14.22 -20.16
N ASP A 310 8.89 14.99 -20.56
CA ASP A 310 9.44 16.10 -19.75
C ASP A 310 8.40 17.20 -19.51
N THR A 311 7.63 17.55 -20.55
CA THR A 311 6.57 18.56 -20.47
C THR A 311 5.44 18.10 -19.56
N LEU A 312 5.04 16.84 -19.66
CA LEU A 312 4.02 16.22 -18.81
C LEU A 312 4.49 16.08 -17.36
N TYR A 313 5.78 15.82 -17.13
CA TYR A 313 6.34 15.77 -15.79
C TYR A 313 6.27 17.14 -15.10
N ALA A 314 6.59 18.20 -15.84
CA ALA A 314 6.52 19.58 -15.35
C ALA A 314 5.10 20.17 -15.29
N ALA A 315 4.13 19.56 -15.98
CA ALA A 315 2.75 20.06 -16.06
C ALA A 315 2.01 19.98 -14.72
N SER A 316 1.07 20.91 -14.51
CA SER A 316 0.17 20.84 -13.37
C SER A 316 -0.72 19.58 -13.43
N PRO A 317 -1.25 19.11 -12.29
CA PRO A 317 -2.14 17.94 -12.27
C PRO A 317 -3.35 18.06 -13.22
N ALA A 318 -3.92 19.27 -13.35
CA ALA A 318 -5.05 19.56 -14.24
C ALA A 318 -4.66 19.45 -15.73
N GLU A 319 -3.56 20.08 -16.13
CA GLU A 319 -3.03 20.01 -17.50
C GLU A 319 -2.67 18.56 -17.86
N ARG A 320 -2.00 17.86 -16.96
CA ARG A 320 -1.61 16.46 -17.17
C ARG A 320 -2.82 15.54 -17.35
N LEU A 321 -3.86 15.71 -16.53
CA LEU A 321 -5.12 14.97 -16.68
C LEU A 321 -5.75 15.22 -18.05
N GLN A 322 -5.85 16.47 -18.50
CA GLN A 322 -6.39 16.80 -19.83
C GLN A 322 -5.58 16.12 -20.94
N ARG A 323 -4.25 16.26 -20.93
CA ARG A 323 -3.36 15.64 -21.92
C ARG A 323 -3.48 14.11 -21.93
N TYR A 324 -3.61 13.49 -20.76
CA TYR A 324 -3.83 12.05 -20.65
C TYR A 324 -5.12 11.60 -21.31
N PHE A 325 -6.20 12.39 -21.28
CA PHE A 325 -7.45 12.07 -21.98
C PHE A 325 -7.39 12.32 -23.49
N GLU A 326 -6.53 13.22 -23.96
CA GLU A 326 -6.32 13.51 -25.39
C GLU A 326 -5.45 12.44 -26.08
N ALA A 327 -4.62 11.72 -25.32
CA ALA A 327 -3.80 10.66 -25.87
C ALA A 327 -4.64 9.52 -26.46
N ASP A 328 -4.20 8.95 -27.58
CA ASP A 328 -4.78 7.70 -28.09
C ASP A 328 -4.20 6.53 -27.28
N PHE A 329 -5.06 5.83 -26.56
CA PHE A 329 -4.65 4.74 -25.68
C PHE A 329 -4.76 3.37 -26.34
N GLU A 330 -5.46 3.28 -27.47
CA GLU A 330 -5.64 2.02 -28.19
C GLU A 330 -4.32 1.30 -28.47
N PRO A 331 -3.23 2.00 -28.89
CA PRO A 331 -1.93 1.36 -29.12
C PRO A 331 -1.27 0.79 -27.85
N ALA A 332 -1.62 1.32 -26.67
CA ALA A 332 -1.06 0.88 -25.38
C ALA A 332 -1.88 -0.22 -24.70
N ALA A 333 -3.11 -0.50 -25.18
CA ALA A 333 -4.00 -1.46 -24.54
C ALA A 333 -3.40 -2.88 -24.44
N GLU A 334 -2.63 -3.30 -25.45
CA GLU A 334 -2.01 -4.64 -25.48
C GLU A 334 -0.87 -4.81 -24.47
N VAL A 335 -0.18 -3.73 -24.11
CA VAL A 335 0.93 -3.74 -23.13
C VAL A 335 0.47 -3.33 -21.73
N PHE A 336 -0.81 -3.00 -21.57
CA PHE A 336 -1.36 -2.55 -20.31
C PHE A 336 -1.33 -3.70 -19.28
N PRO A 337 -0.76 -3.48 -18.08
CA PRO A 337 -0.67 -4.53 -17.08
C PRO A 337 -2.06 -4.91 -16.54
N ARG A 338 -2.23 -6.19 -16.20
CA ARG A 338 -3.40 -6.61 -15.42
C ARG A 338 -3.42 -5.90 -14.08
N TRP A 339 -4.58 -5.38 -13.69
CA TRP A 339 -4.71 -4.67 -12.43
C TRP A 339 -4.66 -5.63 -11.25
N GLN A 340 -4.16 -5.17 -10.11
CA GLN A 340 -3.86 -6.09 -9.02
C GLN A 340 -5.04 -6.32 -8.07
N THR A 341 -5.90 -5.33 -7.87
CA THR A 341 -6.86 -5.36 -6.76
C THR A 341 -8.24 -4.90 -7.18
N ALA A 342 -9.26 -5.69 -6.84
CA ALA A 342 -10.66 -5.33 -6.96
C ALA A 342 -11.43 -5.70 -5.68
N ALA A 343 -12.48 -4.93 -5.37
CA ALA A 343 -13.38 -5.18 -4.27
C ALA A 343 -14.83 -5.01 -4.71
N VAL A 344 -15.68 -5.97 -4.38
CA VAL A 344 -17.14 -5.82 -4.44
C VAL A 344 -17.62 -5.39 -3.07
N VAL A 345 -18.31 -4.26 -2.95
CA VAL A 345 -18.61 -3.61 -1.66
C VAL A 345 -20.10 -3.38 -1.52
N GLU A 346 -20.68 -3.79 -0.39
CA GLU A 346 -22.08 -3.49 -0.07
C GLU A 346 -22.29 -1.98 0.11
N PRO A 347 -23.30 -1.35 -0.52
CA PRO A 347 -23.48 0.10 -0.49
C PRO A 347 -24.12 0.64 0.80
N THR A 348 -23.45 0.42 1.93
CA THR A 348 -23.87 0.93 3.24
C THR A 348 -22.97 2.08 3.70
N VAL A 349 -23.47 2.89 4.63
CA VAL A 349 -22.66 3.94 5.29
C VAL A 349 -21.48 3.32 6.04
N GLU A 350 -21.65 2.13 6.62
CA GLU A 350 -20.56 1.44 7.34
C GLU A 350 -19.42 1.03 6.38
N SER A 351 -19.75 0.65 5.15
CA SER A 351 -18.76 0.31 4.11
C SER A 351 -17.80 1.44 3.76
N ILE A 352 -18.16 2.71 4.04
CA ILE A 352 -17.26 3.85 3.84
C ILE A 352 -15.96 3.71 4.65
N LYS A 353 -15.99 3.04 5.80
CA LYS A 353 -14.78 2.80 6.63
C LYS A 353 -13.71 1.95 5.94
N SER A 354 -14.09 1.20 4.90
CA SER A 354 -13.16 0.39 4.10
C SER A 354 -12.39 1.20 3.04
N LEU A 355 -12.93 2.36 2.63
CA LEU A 355 -12.40 3.13 1.51
C LEU A 355 -10.99 3.67 1.70
N PRO A 356 -10.52 4.07 2.91
CA PRO A 356 -9.12 4.41 3.11
C PRO A 356 -8.15 3.32 2.65
N ARG A 357 -8.42 2.06 2.99
CA ARG A 357 -7.56 0.91 2.64
C ARG A 357 -7.69 0.54 1.17
N LEU A 358 -8.91 0.56 0.62
CA LEU A 358 -9.17 0.26 -0.79
C LEU A 358 -8.57 1.34 -1.72
N ALA A 359 -8.67 2.62 -1.33
CA ALA A 359 -8.03 3.72 -2.03
C ALA A 359 -6.49 3.62 -1.93
N PHE A 360 -5.93 3.26 -0.77
CA PHE A 360 -4.49 3.01 -0.64
C PHE A 360 -3.99 1.92 -1.60
N ALA A 361 -4.77 0.84 -1.75
CA ALA A 361 -4.47 -0.24 -2.68
C ALA A 361 -4.75 0.12 -4.17
N LEU A 362 -5.28 1.31 -4.45
CA LEU A 362 -5.84 1.69 -5.76
C LEU A 362 -6.80 0.61 -6.32
N ALA A 363 -7.66 0.06 -5.45
CA ALA A 363 -8.56 -1.02 -5.83
C ALA A 363 -9.64 -0.52 -6.81
N ARG A 364 -10.07 -1.42 -7.72
CA ARG A 364 -11.36 -1.27 -8.41
C ARG A 364 -12.47 -1.51 -7.39
N VAL A 365 -13.42 -0.59 -7.25
CA VAL A 365 -14.51 -0.73 -6.27
C VAL A 365 -15.85 -0.82 -6.98
N TYR A 366 -16.56 -1.92 -6.73
CA TYR A 366 -17.84 -2.24 -7.37
C TYR A 366 -18.93 -2.39 -6.32
N PRO A 367 -19.95 -1.52 -6.29
CA PRO A 367 -21.09 -1.68 -5.41
C PRO A 367 -21.87 -2.97 -5.72
N SER A 368 -22.22 -3.76 -4.69
CA SER A 368 -22.90 -5.06 -4.87
C SER A 368 -24.26 -4.94 -5.55
N ASP A 369 -25.01 -3.86 -5.30
CA ASP A 369 -26.39 -3.72 -5.79
C ASP A 369 -26.45 -3.40 -7.30
N GLY A 370 -25.31 -3.04 -7.91
CA GLY A 370 -25.14 -2.90 -9.35
C GLY A 370 -24.64 -4.16 -10.06
N TYR A 371 -24.21 -5.16 -9.29
CA TYR A 371 -23.75 -6.47 -9.77
C TYR A 371 -24.61 -7.52 -9.09
N ALA A 372 -25.79 -7.79 -9.65
CA ALA A 372 -26.42 -9.08 -9.39
C ALA A 372 -25.43 -10.15 -9.83
N VAL A 373 -24.74 -10.76 -8.85
CA VAL A 373 -24.08 -12.04 -9.09
C VAL A 373 -25.24 -12.96 -9.40
N SER A 374 -25.43 -13.25 -10.68
CA SER A 374 -26.36 -14.29 -11.08
C SER A 374 -25.91 -15.56 -10.37
N ASP A 375 -26.77 -16.15 -9.53
CA ASP A 375 -26.64 -17.54 -9.09
C ASP A 375 -26.45 -18.50 -10.29
N GLU A 376 -26.75 -18.05 -11.51
CA GLU A 376 -26.63 -18.79 -12.77
C GLU A 376 -25.20 -18.93 -13.33
N SER A 377 -24.14 -18.43 -12.67
CA SER A 377 -22.76 -18.84 -12.99
C SER A 377 -22.31 -20.12 -12.28
N VAL A 378 -23.16 -20.76 -11.48
CA VAL A 378 -23.01 -22.16 -11.06
C VAL A 378 -23.43 -23.06 -12.24
N GLY A 379 -22.65 -22.99 -13.33
CA GLY A 379 -22.75 -23.93 -14.43
C GLY A 379 -22.23 -25.28 -13.96
N THR A 380 -23.07 -26.31 -14.07
CA THR A 380 -22.71 -27.72 -13.94
C THR A 380 -21.63 -28.08 -14.98
N GLY A 381 -20.37 -27.88 -14.61
CA GLY A 381 -19.24 -28.15 -15.48
C GLY A 381 -17.94 -27.93 -14.73
N SER A 382 -17.21 -29.03 -14.57
CA SER A 382 -15.91 -29.18 -13.90
C SER A 382 -15.01 -27.94 -13.83
N THR A 383 -14.35 -27.81 -12.66
CA THR A 383 -13.29 -26.87 -12.24
C THR A 383 -13.80 -25.56 -11.60
N PRO A 384 -13.46 -25.26 -10.32
CA PRO A 384 -13.85 -24.00 -9.67
C PRO A 384 -13.11 -22.82 -10.34
N PRO A 385 -13.74 -21.64 -10.46
CA PRO A 385 -13.03 -20.45 -10.91
C PRO A 385 -12.07 -20.01 -9.80
N THR A 386 -10.77 -20.17 -10.04
CA THR A 386 -9.68 -19.57 -9.24
C THR A 386 -9.57 -18.06 -9.46
N GLU A 387 -10.45 -17.47 -10.26
CA GLU A 387 -10.48 -16.04 -10.57
C GLU A 387 -11.75 -15.40 -10.01
N PRO A 388 -11.66 -14.24 -9.32
CA PRO A 388 -12.83 -13.39 -9.12
C PRO A 388 -13.46 -13.13 -10.49
N PRO A 389 -14.79 -12.90 -10.58
CA PRO A 389 -15.47 -12.64 -11.85
C PRO A 389 -14.66 -11.59 -12.64
N SER A 390 -14.57 -11.73 -13.96
CA SER A 390 -13.79 -10.81 -14.80
C SER A 390 -14.32 -9.37 -14.64
N MET A 391 -13.77 -8.64 -13.66
CA MET A 391 -14.20 -7.30 -13.25
C MET A 391 -13.55 -6.26 -14.16
N GLY A 392 -13.84 -6.32 -15.46
CA GLY A 392 -13.31 -5.42 -16.49
C GLY A 392 -12.34 -6.08 -17.48
N PRO A 393 -11.96 -5.38 -18.57
CA PRO A 393 -11.31 -5.97 -19.75
C PRO A 393 -9.98 -6.69 -19.47
N ASN A 394 -9.29 -6.36 -18.36
CA ASN A 394 -7.97 -6.90 -18.03
C ASN A 394 -7.90 -7.79 -16.78
N GLY A 395 -9.02 -8.07 -16.09
CA GLY A 395 -9.08 -8.90 -14.87
C GLY A 395 -8.26 -8.36 -13.67
N ALA A 396 -8.66 -8.67 -12.44
CA ALA A 396 -7.88 -8.34 -11.24
C ALA A 396 -7.11 -9.58 -10.73
N ARG A 397 -5.86 -9.43 -10.28
CA ARG A 397 -5.09 -10.55 -9.71
C ARG A 397 -5.63 -11.03 -8.36
N VAL A 398 -6.18 -10.12 -7.56
CA VAL A 398 -6.76 -10.39 -6.24
C VAL A 398 -8.10 -9.67 -6.13
N GLY A 399 -9.15 -10.41 -5.76
CA GLY A 399 -10.49 -9.90 -5.53
C GLY A 399 -10.94 -10.19 -4.10
N CYS A 400 -11.69 -9.28 -3.48
CA CYS A 400 -12.41 -9.55 -2.24
C CYS A 400 -13.84 -9.02 -2.26
N ARG A 401 -14.70 -9.59 -1.42
CA ARG A 401 -16.05 -9.07 -1.16
C ARG A 401 -16.08 -8.40 0.21
N VAL A 402 -16.56 -7.17 0.29
CA VAL A 402 -16.69 -6.40 1.54
C VAL A 402 -18.16 -6.35 1.91
N VAL A 403 -18.51 -6.98 3.03
CA VAL A 403 -19.90 -7.09 3.53
C VAL A 403 -20.01 -6.51 4.92
N SER A 404 -21.12 -5.82 5.23
CA SER A 404 -21.33 -5.19 6.54
C SER A 404 -21.65 -6.23 7.64
N GLY A 405 -22.08 -7.42 7.25
CA GLY A 405 -22.41 -8.55 8.12
C GLY A 405 -21.29 -9.60 8.26
N ALA A 406 -21.64 -10.80 8.72
CA ALA A 406 -20.70 -11.91 8.80
C ALA A 406 -20.20 -12.31 7.38
N PRO A 407 -18.90 -12.62 7.20
CA PRO A 407 -18.38 -13.04 5.92
C PRO A 407 -19.06 -14.34 5.48
N SER A 408 -19.56 -14.36 4.25
CA SER A 408 -20.14 -15.54 3.61
C SER A 408 -19.36 -15.85 2.33
N GLY A 409 -19.02 -17.11 2.06
CA GLY A 409 -18.30 -17.50 0.84
C GLY A 409 -16.80 -17.10 0.77
N PRO A 410 -16.09 -17.56 -0.28
CA PRO A 410 -14.65 -17.35 -0.46
C PRO A 410 -14.28 -15.86 -0.58
N LEU A 411 -13.10 -15.49 -0.07
CA LEU A 411 -12.49 -14.16 -0.18
C LEU A 411 -13.39 -13.01 0.29
N THR A 412 -14.02 -13.15 1.46
CA THR A 412 -14.90 -12.12 2.04
C THR A 412 -14.23 -11.45 3.26
N THR A 413 -14.39 -10.13 3.38
CA THR A 413 -13.94 -9.29 4.49
C THR A 413 -15.06 -8.33 4.92
N THR A 414 -14.85 -7.60 6.00
CA THR A 414 -15.80 -6.62 6.53
C THR A 414 -15.21 -5.20 6.49
N PRO A 415 -16.04 -4.15 6.52
CA PRO A 415 -15.53 -2.79 6.66
C PRO A 415 -14.68 -2.62 7.93
N SER A 416 -15.10 -3.23 9.03
CA SER A 416 -14.37 -3.20 10.30
C SER A 416 -12.99 -3.85 10.20
N ALA A 417 -12.86 -4.93 9.43
CA ALA A 417 -11.61 -5.62 9.17
C ALA A 417 -10.62 -4.78 8.35
N LEU A 418 -11.05 -4.25 7.20
CA LEU A 418 -10.23 -3.33 6.40
C LEU A 418 -9.88 -2.04 7.16
N HIS A 419 -10.76 -1.63 8.08
CA HIS A 419 -10.53 -0.53 9.00
C HIS A 419 -9.57 -0.89 10.15
N ARG A 420 -9.53 -2.15 10.60
CA ARG A 420 -8.63 -2.66 11.66
C ARG A 420 -7.24 -3.01 11.16
N PHE A 421 -7.07 -3.43 9.90
CA PHE A 421 -5.76 -3.51 9.23
C PHE A 421 -4.93 -2.22 9.36
N THR A 422 -5.58 -1.13 9.76
CA THR A 422 -5.01 0.18 9.94
C THR A 422 -4.68 0.53 11.41
N ARG A 423 -4.97 -0.37 12.36
CA ARG A 423 -4.76 -0.22 13.80
C ARG A 423 -3.68 -1.22 14.27
N ASP A 424 -2.66 -0.70 14.95
CA ASP A 424 -1.64 -1.38 15.76
C ASP A 424 -1.33 -2.84 15.41
N ALA A 425 -0.35 -3.05 14.53
CA ALA A 425 0.55 -4.20 14.61
C ALA A 425 1.54 -4.09 15.80
N ASP A 426 1.24 -3.27 16.83
CA ASP A 426 2.06 -3.15 18.05
C ASP A 426 1.86 -4.35 18.99
N ASP A 427 0.96 -5.29 18.67
CA ASP A 427 0.93 -6.60 19.33
C ASP A 427 1.83 -7.65 18.65
N GLY A 428 2.45 -7.32 17.51
CA GLY A 428 3.44 -8.17 16.85
C GLY A 428 2.93 -9.57 16.49
N SER A 429 1.62 -9.78 16.35
CA SER A 429 1.11 -11.08 15.91
C SER A 429 0.01 -10.92 14.87
N PHE A 430 0.40 -10.75 13.61
CA PHE A 430 -0.52 -11.03 12.51
C PHE A 430 -0.82 -12.52 12.54
N ARG A 431 -1.96 -12.90 13.12
CA ARG A 431 -2.30 -14.31 13.32
C ARG A 431 -3.01 -14.86 12.10
N VAL A 432 -2.46 -15.90 11.50
CA VAL A 432 -3.10 -16.66 10.42
C VAL A 432 -3.66 -17.94 11.00
N VAL A 433 -4.98 -18.09 11.04
CA VAL A 433 -5.59 -19.37 11.43
C VAL A 433 -5.87 -20.16 10.16
N LEU A 434 -5.18 -21.28 10.00
CA LEU A 434 -5.36 -22.26 8.94
C LEU A 434 -6.21 -23.39 9.50
N ALA A 435 -7.47 -23.48 9.10
CA ALA A 435 -8.39 -24.50 9.55
C ALA A 435 -8.76 -25.42 8.39
N ASP A 436 -8.70 -26.73 8.61
CA ASP A 436 -9.09 -27.73 7.61
C ASP A 436 -10.06 -28.71 8.24
N SER A 437 -11.33 -28.69 7.82
CA SER A 437 -12.31 -29.70 8.24
C SER A 437 -12.16 -31.01 7.46
N THR A 438 -11.32 -31.01 6.41
CA THR A 438 -11.00 -32.16 5.56
C THR A 438 -9.57 -32.60 5.76
N ASP A 439 -9.25 -33.88 5.55
CA ASP A 439 -7.88 -34.34 5.72
C ASP A 439 -7.04 -33.90 4.49
N GLY A 440 -6.20 -32.88 4.64
CA GLY A 440 -5.09 -32.57 3.72
C GLY A 440 -5.34 -31.58 2.60
N ARG A 441 -6.26 -30.61 2.74
CA ARG A 441 -6.41 -29.47 1.80
C ARG A 441 -5.55 -28.28 2.16
N VAL A 442 -5.25 -28.09 3.44
CA VAL A 442 -4.42 -26.98 3.93
C VAL A 442 -3.00 -27.47 4.18
N ASP A 443 -2.03 -26.78 3.57
CA ASP A 443 -0.60 -27.02 3.83
C ASP A 443 -0.24 -26.51 5.24
N ASN A 444 -0.37 -27.40 6.23
CA ASN A 444 -0.03 -27.08 7.62
C ASN A 444 1.47 -26.78 7.82
N THR A 445 2.34 -27.07 6.84
CA THR A 445 3.78 -26.77 6.94
C THR A 445 4.08 -25.28 6.86
N LEU A 446 3.10 -24.45 6.47
CA LEU A 446 3.19 -23.00 6.56
C LEU A 446 3.41 -22.53 8.01
N ALA A 447 2.89 -23.25 9.00
CA ALA A 447 3.11 -22.93 10.40
C ALA A 447 4.55 -23.15 10.87
N ASP A 448 5.30 -23.98 10.15
CA ASP A 448 6.69 -24.33 10.47
C ASP A 448 7.71 -23.46 9.73
N ARG A 449 7.27 -22.45 8.97
CA ARG A 449 8.15 -21.55 8.20
C ARG A 449 8.76 -20.46 9.09
N PRO A 450 10.08 -20.47 9.34
CA PRO A 450 10.73 -19.48 10.20
C PRO A 450 10.57 -18.05 9.64
N GLU A 451 10.50 -17.88 8.32
CA GLU A 451 10.38 -16.58 7.65
C GLU A 451 9.10 -15.82 8.04
N LEU A 452 8.03 -16.55 8.37
CA LEU A 452 6.77 -15.95 8.83
C LEU A 452 6.88 -15.52 10.29
N THR A 453 7.53 -16.32 11.14
CA THR A 453 7.76 -15.97 12.54
C THR A 453 8.68 -14.75 12.67
N ASP A 454 9.73 -14.68 11.86
CA ASP A 454 10.66 -13.55 11.80
C ASP A 454 9.97 -12.26 11.31
N ALA A 455 8.91 -12.41 10.50
CA ALA A 455 8.05 -11.31 10.06
C ALA A 455 6.95 -10.93 11.07
N GLY A 456 6.92 -11.55 12.27
CA GLY A 456 5.88 -11.33 13.28
C GLY A 456 4.51 -11.92 12.90
N ILE A 457 4.48 -12.88 11.97
CA ILE A 457 3.28 -13.58 11.54
C ILE A 457 3.18 -14.90 12.29
N ARG A 458 2.15 -15.05 13.13
CA ARG A 458 1.90 -16.28 13.88
C ARG A 458 0.86 -17.13 13.13
N VAL A 459 1.31 -18.21 12.51
CA VAL A 459 0.40 -19.14 11.85
C VAL A 459 -0.02 -20.23 12.83
N GLU A 460 -1.31 -20.46 12.97
CA GLU A 460 -1.89 -21.55 13.76
C GLU A 460 -2.69 -22.46 12.84
N SER A 461 -2.25 -23.70 12.69
CA SER A 461 -2.99 -24.72 11.95
C SER A 461 -3.87 -25.54 12.88
N LYS A 462 -5.13 -25.75 12.49
CA LYS A 462 -6.10 -26.57 13.21
C LYS A 462 -6.74 -27.57 12.24
N GLN A 463 -6.62 -28.84 12.56
CA GLN A 463 -7.27 -29.93 11.83
C GLN A 463 -8.60 -30.27 12.50
N ALA A 464 -9.63 -30.46 11.67
CA ALA A 464 -11.01 -30.78 12.07
C ALA A 464 -11.53 -29.92 13.24
N PRO A 465 -11.61 -28.59 13.09
CA PRO A 465 -12.12 -27.72 14.16
C PRO A 465 -13.60 -27.99 14.45
N THR A 466 -13.97 -27.93 15.73
CA THR A 466 -15.37 -27.94 16.19
C THR A 466 -16.04 -26.59 15.90
N ARG A 467 -17.38 -26.52 15.92
CA ARG A 467 -18.11 -25.25 15.78
C ARG A 467 -17.65 -24.21 16.80
N ALA A 468 -17.47 -24.63 18.05
CA ALA A 468 -17.03 -23.73 19.11
C ALA A 468 -15.65 -23.14 18.81
N GLU A 469 -14.73 -23.94 18.27
CA GLU A 469 -13.39 -23.49 17.87
C GLU A 469 -13.43 -22.61 16.62
N PHE A 470 -14.28 -22.92 15.64
CA PHE A 470 -14.49 -22.06 14.47
C PHE A 470 -15.09 -20.71 14.86
N GLN A 471 -16.11 -20.70 15.71
CA GLN A 471 -16.70 -19.46 16.25
C GLN A 471 -15.71 -18.67 17.12
N ALA A 472 -14.88 -19.37 17.91
CA ALA A 472 -13.80 -18.73 18.66
C ALA A 472 -12.75 -18.11 17.74
N ALA A 473 -12.37 -18.77 16.64
CA ALA A 473 -11.44 -18.21 15.64
C ALA A 473 -12.00 -17.00 14.88
N LEU A 474 -13.33 -16.86 14.80
CA LEU A 474 -14.00 -15.67 14.27
C LEU A 474 -14.12 -14.54 15.32
N ALA A 475 -14.18 -14.88 16.61
CA ALA A 475 -14.43 -13.95 17.71
C ALA A 475 -13.13 -13.41 18.37
N ASP A 476 -12.09 -14.24 18.40
CA ASP A 476 -10.71 -13.88 18.68
C ASP A 476 -10.11 -13.30 17.38
N PRO A 477 -9.28 -12.24 17.36
CA PRO A 477 -8.92 -11.56 16.11
C PRO A 477 -7.68 -12.18 15.43
N PRO A 478 -7.82 -13.03 14.39
CA PRO A 478 -6.73 -13.30 13.47
C PRO A 478 -6.62 -12.18 12.44
N GLY A 479 -5.39 -11.87 12.02
CA GLY A 479 -5.14 -11.05 10.84
C GLY A 479 -5.64 -11.71 9.54
N LEU A 480 -5.68 -13.05 9.51
CA LEU A 480 -6.26 -13.83 8.41
C LEU A 480 -6.82 -15.15 8.95
N LEU A 481 -8.05 -15.51 8.58
CA LEU A 481 -8.61 -16.84 8.78
C LEU A 481 -8.77 -17.51 7.41
N TYR A 482 -8.02 -18.56 7.16
CA TYR A 482 -8.24 -19.48 6.05
C TYR A 482 -8.93 -20.72 6.59
N TYR A 483 -10.10 -21.05 6.09
CA TYR A 483 -10.88 -22.20 6.52
C TYR A 483 -11.28 -23.03 5.29
N ALA A 484 -10.70 -24.21 5.14
CA ALA A 484 -11.10 -25.20 4.16
C ALA A 484 -12.16 -26.14 4.76
N ALA A 485 -13.30 -26.28 4.09
CA ALA A 485 -14.39 -27.16 4.51
C ALA A 485 -15.08 -27.82 3.33
N ASN A 486 -15.85 -28.90 3.52
CA ASN A 486 -16.81 -29.27 2.47
C ASN A 486 -18.05 -28.38 2.55
N ASN A 487 -18.61 -28.03 1.39
CA ASN A 487 -19.89 -27.36 1.32
C ASN A 487 -21.01 -28.37 1.60
N ALA A 488 -21.69 -28.25 2.74
CA ALA A 488 -22.85 -29.09 3.09
C ALA A 488 -24.19 -28.48 2.60
N GLY A 489 -24.16 -27.69 1.52
CA GLY A 489 -25.33 -27.07 0.86
C GLY A 489 -26.06 -25.98 1.64
N SER A 490 -25.87 -25.88 2.96
CA SER A 490 -26.53 -24.90 3.84
C SER A 490 -25.63 -24.30 4.93
N GLY A 491 -24.35 -24.69 4.97
CA GLY A 491 -23.43 -24.23 6.01
C GLY A 491 -22.02 -24.80 5.89
N ILE A 492 -21.16 -24.37 6.81
CA ILE A 492 -19.74 -24.73 6.90
C ILE A 492 -19.61 -26.00 7.76
N GLU A 493 -18.99 -27.03 7.22
CA GLU A 493 -18.72 -28.27 7.97
C GLU A 493 -17.66 -28.01 9.07
N CYS A 494 -18.01 -28.31 10.32
CA CYS A 494 -17.09 -28.47 11.44
C CYS A 494 -17.07 -29.95 11.84
N ALA A 495 -16.12 -30.35 12.68
CA ALA A 495 -15.96 -31.75 13.09
C ALA A 495 -17.15 -32.33 13.86
N ASP A 496 -17.93 -31.48 14.53
CA ASP A 496 -19.06 -31.85 15.39
C ASP A 496 -20.43 -31.54 14.77
N GLU A 497 -20.55 -30.44 14.00
CA GLU A 497 -21.79 -30.06 13.32
C GLU A 497 -21.57 -29.09 12.14
N THR A 498 -22.61 -28.90 11.32
CA THR A 498 -22.63 -27.90 10.26
C THR A 498 -23.10 -26.55 10.79
N VAL A 499 -22.34 -25.49 10.53
CA VAL A 499 -22.67 -24.12 10.96
C VAL A 499 -23.36 -23.39 9.83
N SER A 500 -24.61 -22.97 10.04
CA SER A 500 -25.33 -22.13 9.06
C SER A 500 -24.62 -20.79 8.87
N LEU A 501 -24.52 -20.34 7.62
CA LEU A 501 -23.96 -19.02 7.28
C LEU A 501 -24.79 -17.86 7.88
N THR A 502 -26.06 -18.09 8.18
CA THR A 502 -26.93 -17.09 8.83
C THR A 502 -26.69 -16.97 10.33
N ASP A 503 -26.07 -17.97 10.95
CA ASP A 503 -25.91 -18.09 12.40
C ASP A 503 -24.49 -17.73 12.84
N LEU A 504 -23.69 -17.17 11.92
CA LEU A 504 -22.33 -16.74 12.20
C LEU A 504 -22.34 -15.46 13.06
N PRO A 505 -21.54 -15.41 14.14
CA PRO A 505 -21.36 -14.20 14.92
C PRO A 505 -20.71 -13.09 14.08
N SER A 506 -20.78 -11.84 14.56
CA SER A 506 -20.00 -10.74 13.98
C SER A 506 -18.52 -11.08 13.97
N CYS A 507 -17.91 -11.10 12.79
CA CYS A 507 -16.53 -11.53 12.61
C CYS A 507 -15.52 -10.41 12.95
N VAL A 508 -14.50 -10.76 13.73
CA VAL A 508 -13.40 -9.87 14.14
C VAL A 508 -12.10 -10.17 13.37
N ALA A 509 -12.08 -11.19 12.51
CA ALA A 509 -10.95 -11.46 11.62
C ALA A 509 -10.81 -10.39 10.53
N ASP A 510 -9.58 -10.12 10.07
CA ASP A 510 -9.35 -9.08 9.06
C ASP A 510 -9.51 -9.55 7.60
N VAL A 511 -9.26 -10.82 7.31
CA VAL A 511 -9.66 -11.48 6.06
C VAL A 511 -10.17 -12.87 6.39
N VAL A 512 -11.29 -13.28 5.78
CA VAL A 512 -11.77 -14.67 5.86
C VAL A 512 -11.78 -15.29 4.47
N ILE A 513 -11.03 -16.37 4.30
CA ILE A 513 -11.03 -17.20 3.10
C ILE A 513 -11.74 -18.50 3.47
N LEU A 514 -12.95 -18.69 2.96
CA LEU A 514 -13.67 -19.96 3.05
C LEU A 514 -13.44 -20.75 1.77
N ASP A 515 -12.60 -21.77 1.82
CA ASP A 515 -12.32 -22.68 0.71
C ASP A 515 -13.28 -23.89 0.81
N MET A 516 -14.44 -23.76 0.16
CA MET A 516 -15.46 -24.79 0.15
C MET A 516 -15.77 -25.21 -1.30
N PRO A 517 -15.42 -26.43 -1.73
CA PRO A 517 -15.83 -26.92 -3.03
C PRO A 517 -17.33 -27.20 -3.02
N ASP A 518 -18.01 -26.81 -4.09
CA ASP A 518 -19.43 -27.11 -4.29
C ASP A 518 -19.66 -28.64 -4.35
N SER A 519 -20.73 -29.08 -3.70
CA SER A 519 -21.21 -30.46 -3.69
C SER A 519 -21.81 -30.88 -5.02
#